data_AF-A0A845WT93-F1
#
_entry.id   AF-A0A845WT93-F1
#
_cell.length_a   1.000
_cell.length_b   1.000
_cell.length_c   1.000
_cell.angle_alpha   90.00
_cell.angle_beta   90.00
_cell.angle_gamma   90.00
#
_symmetry.space_group_name_H-M   'P 1'
#
loop_
_entity.id
_entity.type
_entity.pdbx_description
1 polymer ?
#
loop_
_entity_poly.entity_id
_entity_poly.type
_entity_poly.pdbx_seq_one_letter_code
_entity_poly.pdbx_strand_id
1 'polypeptide(L)'
;MTNERDRQTYYGALNYQSKEFIVRDYKQGNSQNTVLFLKFLRKLNPGSRLLIIWDGASYHKYKEMKEYLREVNQDLDPFKRPVHCGATQGRFTRPLESAPWKF
;
A
#
# COMPACT_ATOMS: atom_id res chain seq x y z
N MET A 1 24.38 -28.46 -8.82
CA MET A 1 24.04 -27.35 -9.73
C MET A 1 23.04 -26.46 -9.02
N THR A 2 23.49 -25.35 -8.45
CA THR A 2 22.66 -24.39 -7.72
C THR A 2 22.43 -23.20 -8.65
N ASN A 3 21.16 -22.85 -8.89
CA ASN A 3 20.78 -21.81 -9.85
C ASN A 3 21.31 -20.44 -9.38
N GLU A 4 22.14 -19.77 -10.19
CA GLU A 4 22.86 -18.52 -9.87
C GLU A 4 21.99 -17.24 -9.85
N ARG A 5 20.66 -17.35 -9.76
CA ARG A 5 19.75 -16.20 -9.60
C ARG A 5 18.55 -16.56 -8.73
N ASP A 6 18.76 -16.77 -7.44
CA ASP A 6 17.64 -16.67 -6.51
C ASP A 6 17.26 -15.17 -6.38
N ARG A 7 16.11 -14.79 -6.94
CA ARG A 7 15.65 -13.40 -7.00
C ARG A 7 14.78 -13.11 -5.79
N GLN A 8 15.35 -12.48 -4.78
CA GLN A 8 14.63 -12.03 -3.61
C GLN A 8 13.83 -10.75 -3.93
N THR A 9 12.52 -10.75 -3.64
CA THR A 9 11.71 -9.52 -3.69
C THR A 9 11.72 -8.84 -2.32
N TYR A 10 11.87 -7.52 -2.32
CA TYR A 10 11.73 -6.71 -1.12
C TYR A 10 10.61 -5.69 -1.30
N TYR A 11 9.79 -5.55 -0.26
CA TYR A 11 8.84 -4.45 -0.13
C TYR A 11 9.43 -3.45 0.86
N GLY A 12 9.50 -2.19 0.43
CA GLY A 12 9.99 -1.07 1.23
C GLY A 12 8.92 -0.02 1.44
N ALA A 13 8.92 0.62 2.62
CA ALA A 13 8.12 1.80 2.91
C ALA A 13 8.95 2.80 3.71
N LEU A 14 8.83 4.08 3.36
CA LEU A 14 9.37 5.18 4.15
C LEU A 14 8.22 5.79 4.96
N ASN A 15 8.31 5.74 6.29
CA ASN A 15 7.42 6.52 7.14
C ASN A 15 7.83 7.99 7.06
N TYR A 16 6.98 8.82 6.45
CA TYR A 16 7.31 10.23 6.22
C TYR A 16 7.43 11.04 7.51
N GLN A 17 6.73 10.65 8.57
CA GLN A 17 6.75 11.35 9.86
C GLN A 17 7.97 10.97 10.68
N SER A 18 8.18 9.67 10.92
CA SER A 18 9.30 9.18 11.73
C SER A 18 10.64 9.14 10.98
N LYS A 19 10.62 9.25 9.64
CA LYS A 19 11.77 9.05 8.75
C LYS A 19 12.34 7.63 8.77
N GLU A 20 11.62 6.68 9.36
CA GLU A 20 12.04 5.29 9.41
C GLU A 20 11.79 4.58 8.08
N PHE A 21 12.77 3.77 7.68
CA PHE A 21 12.68 2.91 6.52
C PHE A 21 12.34 1.49 6.95
N ILE A 22 11.24 0.95 6.44
CA ILE A 22 10.73 -0.37 6.78
C ILE A 22 10.90 -1.26 5.55
N VAL A 23 11.61 -2.39 5.71
CA VAL A 23 11.85 -3.36 4.63
C VAL A 23 11.43 -4.75 5.07
N ARG A 24 10.78 -5.48 4.17
CA ARG A 24 10.43 -6.90 4.36
C ARG A 24 10.71 -7.67 3.08
N ASP A 25 11.29 -8.85 3.24
CA ASP A 25 11.49 -9.82 2.17
C ASP A 25 10.18 -10.59 1.89
N TYR A 26 9.93 -10.89 0.62
CA TYR A 26 8.82 -11.72 0.16
C TYR A 26 9.26 -12.57 -1.02
N LYS A 27 8.65 -13.74 -1.19
CA LYS A 27 9.01 -14.67 -2.28
C LYS A 27 8.85 -14.08 -3.68
N GLN A 28 7.91 -13.14 -3.88
CA GLN A 28 7.65 -12.51 -5.17
C GLN A 28 6.88 -11.18 -5.02
N GLY A 29 6.95 -10.33 -6.04
CA GLY A 29 6.11 -9.13 -6.15
C GLY A 29 4.73 -9.46 -6.71
N ASN A 30 3.72 -9.57 -5.86
CA ASN A 30 2.34 -9.83 -6.27
C ASN A 30 1.32 -9.15 -5.33
N SER A 31 0.04 -9.17 -5.69
CA SER A 31 -1.03 -8.51 -4.93
C SER A 31 -1.19 -9.09 -3.52
N GLN A 32 -1.06 -10.41 -3.35
CA GLN A 32 -1.14 -11.09 -2.05
C GLN A 32 -0.04 -10.61 -1.08
N ASN A 33 1.21 -10.59 -1.53
CA ASN A 33 2.35 -10.13 -0.73
C ASN A 33 2.27 -8.63 -0.46
N THR A 34 1.74 -7.85 -1.40
CA THR A 34 1.45 -6.42 -1.20
C THR A 34 0.45 -6.21 -0.05
N VAL A 35 -0.64 -6.97 -0.01
CA VAL A 35 -1.63 -6.92 1.08
C VAL A 35 -1.02 -7.35 2.41
N LEU A 36 -0.20 -8.41 2.43
CA LEU A 36 0.52 -8.83 3.63
C LEU A 36 1.43 -7.73 4.17
N PHE A 37 2.15 -7.03 3.29
CA PHE A 37 2.99 -5.91 3.67
C PHE A 37 2.17 -4.75 4.26
N LEU A 38 1.03 -4.40 3.66
CA LEU A 38 0.14 -3.37 4.20
C LEU A 38 -0.45 -3.75 5.57
N LYS A 39 -0.83 -5.02 5.76
CA LYS A 39 -1.28 -5.54 7.07
C LYS A 39 -0.16 -5.41 8.10
N PHE A 40 1.09 -5.67 7.72
CA PHE A 40 2.26 -5.48 8.58
C PHE A 40 2.46 -4.00 8.95
N LEU A 41 2.43 -3.07 7.99
CA LEU A 41 2.55 -1.63 8.26
C LEU A 41 1.45 -1.14 9.22
N ARG A 42 0.22 -1.66 9.10
CA ARG A 42 -0.89 -1.30 9.99
C ARG A 42 -0.68 -1.81 11.42
N LYS A 43 -0.07 -2.99 11.58
CA LYS A 43 0.29 -3.53 12.90
C LYS A 43 1.39 -2.70 13.56
N LEU A 44 2.33 -2.16 12.80
CA LEU A 44 3.39 -1.28 13.32
C LEU A 44 2.85 0.08 13.78
N ASN A 45 1.74 0.54 13.20
CA ASN A 45 1.15 1.85 13.50
C ASN A 45 -0.30 1.69 14.01
N PRO A 46 -0.51 1.03 15.16
CA PRO A 46 -1.85 0.75 15.68
C PRO A 46 -2.61 2.06 15.92
N GLY A 47 -3.87 2.11 15.51
CA GLY A 47 -4.75 3.28 15.68
C GLY A 47 -4.45 4.45 14.73
N SER A 48 -3.38 4.39 13.94
CA SER A 48 -3.06 5.41 12.94
C SER A 48 -3.78 5.14 11.62
N ARG A 49 -4.07 6.21 10.88
CA ARG A 49 -4.52 6.13 9.49
C ARG A 49 -3.30 6.03 8.59
N LEU A 50 -3.31 5.06 7.66
CA LEU A 50 -2.21 4.86 6.72
C LEU A 50 -2.60 5.46 5.37
N LEU A 51 -1.86 6.49 4.93
CA LEU A 51 -1.85 6.97 3.55
C LEU A 51 -0.63 6.38 2.84
N ILE A 52 -0.86 5.58 1.81
CA ILE A 52 0.20 4.95 1.04
C ILE A 52 0.25 5.54 -0.37
N ILE A 53 1.41 6.03 -0.76
CA ILE A 53 1.67 6.62 -2.08
C ILE A 53 2.56 5.66 -2.86
N TRP A 54 2.05 5.12 -3.96
CA TRP A 54 2.74 4.14 -4.79
C TRP A 54 3.07 4.70 -6.19
N ASP A 55 4.01 4.05 -6.87
CA ASP A 55 4.45 4.36 -8.25
C ASP A 55 3.43 3.98 -9.33
N GLY A 56 2.38 3.24 -8.96
CA GLY A 56 1.30 2.85 -9.84
C GLY A 56 1.49 1.50 -10.54
N ALA A 57 2.42 0.65 -10.09
CA ALA A 57 2.57 -0.72 -10.60
C ALA A 57 1.25 -1.52 -10.62
N SER A 58 1.10 -2.38 -11.63
CA SER A 58 -0.17 -3.03 -11.95
C SER A 58 -0.75 -3.85 -10.79
N TYR A 59 0.09 -4.59 -10.07
CA TYR A 59 -0.29 -5.42 -8.92
C TYR A 59 -0.86 -4.63 -7.73
N HIS A 60 -0.71 -3.31 -7.68
CA HIS A 60 -1.40 -2.46 -6.69
C HIS A 60 -2.90 -2.28 -6.96
N LYS A 61 -3.39 -2.67 -8.16
CA LYS A 61 -4.78 -2.45 -8.59
C LYS A 61 -5.56 -3.76 -8.76
N TYR A 62 -4.97 -4.89 -8.41
CA TYR A 62 -5.58 -6.21 -8.58
C TYR A 62 -6.61 -6.54 -7.48
N LYS A 63 -7.39 -7.59 -7.74
CA LYS A 63 -8.57 -8.02 -6.98
C LYS A 63 -8.29 -8.09 -5.47
N GLU A 64 -7.20 -8.70 -5.05
CA GLU A 64 -6.87 -8.89 -3.63
C GLU A 64 -6.66 -7.56 -2.90
N MET A 65 -6.09 -6.57 -3.59
CA MET A 65 -5.91 -5.24 -3.02
C MET A 65 -7.24 -4.50 -2.88
N LYS A 66 -8.14 -4.64 -3.87
CA LYS A 66 -9.49 -4.07 -3.80
C LYS A 66 -10.33 -4.70 -2.68
N GLU A 67 -10.22 -6.02 -2.54
CA GLU A 67 -10.89 -6.78 -1.47
C GLU A 67 -10.37 -6.36 -0.09
N TYR A 68 -9.05 -6.25 0.08
CA TYR A 68 -8.47 -5.75 1.32
C TYR A 68 -8.92 -4.33 1.66
N LEU A 69 -8.90 -3.41 0.68
CA LEU A 69 -9.37 -2.04 0.90
C LEU A 69 -10.86 -2.00 1.23
N ARG A 70 -11.68 -2.87 0.62
CA ARG A 70 -13.10 -2.99 0.94
C ARG A 70 -13.28 -3.49 2.37
N GLU A 71 -12.63 -4.59 2.74
CA GLU A 71 -12.69 -5.19 4.10
C GLU A 71 -12.32 -4.17 5.17
N VAL A 72 -11.26 -3.39 4.94
CA VAL A 72 -10.70 -2.47 5.95
C VAL A 72 -11.43 -1.15 6.03
N ASN A 73 -12.08 -0.72 4.94
CA ASN A 73 -12.78 0.57 4.87
C ASN A 73 -14.31 0.43 4.81
N GLN A 74 -14.84 -0.79 4.91
CA GLN A 74 -16.27 -1.05 4.72
C GLN A 74 -17.11 -0.24 5.70
N ASP A 75 -18.20 0.36 5.20
CA ASP A 75 -19.18 1.08 6.00
C ASP A 75 -18.61 2.27 6.81
N LEU A 76 -17.37 2.68 6.49
CA LEU A 76 -16.72 3.85 7.07
C LEU A 76 -16.85 5.06 6.16
N ASP A 77 -17.21 6.17 6.78
CA ASP A 77 -17.14 7.49 6.18
C ASP A 77 -15.74 7.71 5.54
N PRO A 78 -15.64 8.31 4.33
CA PRO A 78 -14.37 8.55 3.67
C PRO A 78 -13.29 9.21 4.54
N PHE A 79 -13.67 10.11 5.44
CA PHE A 79 -12.76 10.78 6.36
C PHE A 79 -12.34 9.92 7.55
N LYS A 80 -12.99 8.78 7.79
CA LYS A 80 -12.67 7.82 8.85
C LYS A 80 -11.95 6.57 8.36
N ARG A 81 -11.72 6.46 7.04
CA ARG A 81 -11.06 5.28 6.46
C ARG A 81 -9.64 5.09 7.01
N PRO A 82 -9.31 3.91 7.57
CA PRO A 82 -8.00 3.63 8.16
C PRO A 82 -6.89 3.40 7.13
N VAL A 83 -7.21 2.98 5.90
CA VAL A 83 -6.21 2.79 4.85
C VAL A 83 -6.64 3.50 3.57
N HIS A 84 -5.79 4.39 3.08
CA HIS A 84 -5.95 5.03 1.78
C HIS A 84 -4.72 4.75 0.93
N CYS A 85 -4.93 4.38 -0.33
CA CYS A 85 -3.86 4.26 -1.32
C CYS A 85 -4.03 5.40 -2.33
N GLY A 86 -2.92 5.95 -2.81
CA GLY A 86 -2.86 6.91 -3.90
C GLY A 86 -1.76 6.51 -4.88
N ALA A 87 -1.95 6.79 -6.17
CA ALA A 87 -0.89 6.69 -7.17
C ALA A 87 -0.38 8.09 -7.48
N THR A 88 0.92 8.25 -7.74
CA THR A 88 1.53 9.54 -8.12
C THR A 88 1.20 10.00 -9.54
N GLN A 89 0.32 9.31 -10.27
CA GLN A 89 -0.04 9.70 -11.63
C GLN A 89 -0.94 10.94 -11.65
N GLY A 90 -0.31 12.10 -11.88
CA GLY A 90 -0.97 13.37 -12.16
C GLY A 90 -0.71 14.42 -11.06
N ARG A 91 -0.45 15.66 -11.48
CA ARG A 91 -0.18 16.83 -10.63
C ARG A 91 -1.02 16.82 -9.33
N PHE A 92 -0.33 16.95 -8.19
CA PHE A 92 -0.87 17.22 -6.86
C PHE A 92 -1.51 18.64 -6.81
N THR A 93 -2.49 18.94 -7.69
CA THR A 93 -3.10 20.26 -7.83
C THR A 93 -4.60 20.27 -7.55
N ARG A 94 -5.17 19.19 -7.01
CA ARG A 94 -6.57 19.20 -6.53
C ARG A 94 -6.62 18.99 -5.03
N PRO A 95 -7.50 19.74 -4.31
CA PRO A 95 -7.77 19.49 -2.91
C PRO A 95 -8.16 18.02 -2.69
N LEU A 96 -7.65 17.43 -1.60
CA LEU A 96 -7.86 16.04 -1.19
C LEU A 96 -9.35 15.63 -1.17
N GLU A 97 -10.26 16.60 -1.07
CA GLU A 97 -11.71 16.45 -1.01
C GLU A 97 -12.38 16.13 -2.36
N SER A 98 -11.71 16.36 -3.50
CA SER A 98 -12.35 16.33 -4.83
C SER A 98 -11.72 15.37 -5.83
N ALA A 99 -10.68 14.62 -5.46
CA ALA A 99 -10.09 13.66 -6.37
C ALA A 99 -10.97 12.39 -6.42
N PRO A 100 -11.45 11.98 -7.61
CA PRO A 100 -12.04 10.66 -7.76
C PRO A 100 -10.87 9.66 -7.66
N TRP A 101 -10.59 9.20 -6.44
CA TRP A 101 -9.55 8.24 -6.13
C TRP A 101 -9.90 6.89 -6.77
N LYS A 102 -9.65 6.78 -8.08
CA LYS A 102 -9.91 5.56 -8.85
C LYS A 102 -8.92 4.48 -8.44
N PHE A 103 -9.41 3.50 -7.68
CA PHE A 103 -8.82 2.16 -7.52
C PHE A 103 -9.75 1.11 -8.13
#